data_AF-A0A1L5NG65-F1
#
_entry.id   AF-A0A1L5NG65-F1
#
_cell.length_a   1.000
_cell.length_b   1.000
_cell.length_c   1.000
_cell.angle_alpha   90.00
_cell.angle_beta   90.00
_cell.angle_gamma   90.00
#
_symmetry.space_group_name_H-M   'P 1'
#
loop_
_entity.id
_entity.type
_entity.pdbx_description
1 polymer ?
#
loop_
_entity_poly.entity_id
_entity_poly.type
_entity_poly.pdbx_seq_one_letter_code
_entity_poly.pdbx_strand_id
1 'polypeptide(L)' 'MDVFIVVLPWAYCLVAVLFLTMTLLEGWANHDGWTLARLAGAVACILWPLTVVVLLFHMFASAATLRQA' A
#
# COMPACT_ATOMS: atom_id res chain seq x y z
N MET A 1 -13.79 14.34 -7.26
CA MET A 1 -13.92 12.88 -7.07
C MET A 1 -12.80 12.15 -7.81
N ASP A 2 -12.52 12.50 -9.05
CA ASP A 2 -11.43 11.90 -9.85
C ASP A 2 -10.03 12.14 -9.26
N VAL A 3 -9.78 13.36 -8.77
CA VAL A 3 -8.50 13.69 -8.11
C VAL A 3 -8.24 12.78 -6.91
N PHE A 4 -9.25 12.46 -6.10
CA PHE A 4 -9.09 11.56 -4.96
C PHE A 4 -8.84 10.11 -5.40
N ILE A 5 -9.56 9.63 -6.42
CA ILE A 5 -9.37 8.28 -6.98
C ILE A 5 -7.96 8.08 -7.53
N VAL A 6 -7.35 9.12 -8.11
CA VAL A 6 -5.99 9.05 -8.65
C VAL A 6 -4.95 9.30 -7.57
N VAL A 7 -5.08 10.37 -6.79
CA VAL A 7 -4.03 10.80 -5.83
C VAL A 7 -3.92 9.87 -4.63
N LEU A 8 -5.03 9.33 -4.13
CA LEU A 8 -5.04 8.54 -2.90
C LEU A 8 -4.21 7.25 -3.03
N PRO A 9 -4.35 6.41 -4.08
CA PRO A 9 -3.48 5.25 -4.29
C PRO A 9 -2.01 5.62 -4.39
N TRP A 10 -1.67 6.68 -5.12
CA TRP A 10 -0.28 7.12 -5.28
C TRP A 10 0.33 7.56 -3.96
N ALA A 11 -0.41 8.32 -3.15
CA ALA A 11 0.05 8.72 -1.82
C ALA A 11 0.29 7.50 -0.91
N TYR A 12 -0.61 6.51 -0.92
CA TYR A 12 -0.45 5.28 -0.15
C TYR A 12 0.76 4.45 -0.60
N CYS A 13 0.96 4.31 -1.91
CA CYS A 13 2.14 3.66 -2.47
C CYS A 13 3.43 4.41 -2.12
N LEU A 14 3.43 5.75 -2.18
CA LEU A 14 4.59 6.56 -1.81
C LEU A 14 4.97 6.36 -0.35
N VAL A 15 3.99 6.40 0.56
CA VAL A 15 4.21 6.14 1.99
C VAL A 15 4.76 4.73 2.20
N ALA A 16 4.18 3.72 1.55
CA ALA A 16 4.67 2.34 1.62
C ALA A 16 6.13 2.22 1.15
N VAL A 17 6.50 2.89 0.06
CA VAL A 17 7.88 2.91 -0.44
C VAL A 17 8.81 3.57 0.58
N LEU A 18 8.42 4.72 1.17
CA LEU A 18 9.24 5.40 2.17
C LEU A 18 9.51 4.50 3.39
N PHE A 19 8.48 3.84 3.92
CA PHE A 19 8.63 2.94 5.06
C PHE A 19 9.46 1.68 4.72
N LEU A 20 9.26 1.12 3.52
CA LEU A 20 10.07 0.00 3.04
C LEU A 20 11.54 0.41 2.89
N THR A 21 11.81 1.59 2.33
CA THR A 21 13.15 2.16 2.23
C THR A 21 13.79 2.30 3.59
N MET A 22 13.09 2.88 4.58
CA MET A 22 13.60 2.98 5.96
C MET A 22 13.93 1.61 6.56
N THR A 23 13.03 0.62 6.39
CA THR A 23 13.23 -0.75 6.89
C THR A 23 14.47 -1.42 6.27
N LEU A 24 14.74 -1.15 5.00
CA LEU A 24 15.93 -1.66 4.31
C LEU A 24 17.21 -0.95 4.79
N LEU A 25 17.17 0.38 4.89
CA LEU A 25 18.28 1.20 5.40
C LEU A 25 18.65 0.82 6.83
N GLU A 26 17.67 0.58 7.71
CA GLU A 26 17.92 0.25 9.11
C GLU A 26 18.82 -0.96 9.27
N GLY A 27 18.50 -2.09 8.62
CA GLY A 27 19.38 -3.25 8.76
C GLY A 27 20.52 -3.32 7.77
N TRP A 28 20.56 -2.46 6.75
CA TRP A 28 21.84 -2.20 6.07
C TRP A 28 22.81 -1.50 7.02
N ALA A 29 22.37 -0.44 7.71
CA ALA A 29 23.18 0.32 8.66
C ALA A 29 23.62 -0.53 9.86
N ASN A 30 22.72 -1.35 10.42
CA ASN A 30 23.03 -2.19 11.57
C ASN A 30 23.79 -3.48 11.20
N HIS A 31 24.05 -3.72 9.90
CA HIS A 31 24.57 -5.00 9.38
C HIS A 31 23.78 -6.22 9.88
N ASP A 32 22.50 -5.99 10.19
CA ASP A 32 21.60 -6.98 10.76
C ASP A 32 20.90 -7.77 9.66
N GLY A 33 20.67 -9.04 9.95
CA GLY A 33 19.84 -9.90 9.12
C GLY A 33 18.38 -9.45 9.07
N TRP A 34 17.57 -10.25 8.38
CA TRP A 34 16.13 -10.07 8.34
C TRP A 34 15.52 -10.54 9.66
N THR A 35 15.28 -9.60 10.57
CA THR A 35 14.48 -9.86 11.77
C THR A 35 13.02 -10.07 11.41
N LEU A 36 12.28 -10.79 12.25
CA LEU A 36 10.85 -11.02 12.07
C LEU A 36 10.07 -9.70 11.99
N ALA A 37 10.49 -8.68 12.75
CA ALA A 37 9.91 -7.34 12.72
C ALA A 37 10.09 -6.65 11.36
N ARG A 38 11.28 -6.75 10.74
CA ARG A 38 11.53 -6.19 9.41
C ARG A 38 10.73 -6.90 8.31
N LEU A 39 10.62 -8.23 8.41
CA LEU A 39 9.76 -9.01 7.51
C LEU A 39 8.29 -8.59 7.66
N ALA A 40 7.79 -8.47 8.88
CA ALA A 40 6.44 -8.01 9.14
C ALA A 40 6.20 -6.59 8.61
N GLY A 41 7.16 -5.68 8.80
CA GLY A 41 7.12 -4.32 8.26
C GLY A 41 7.09 -4.29 6.72
N ALA A 42 7.92 -5.10 6.07
CA ALA A 42 7.94 -5.21 4.61
C ALA A 42 6.60 -5.75 4.06
N VAL A 43 6.04 -6.79 4.68
CA VAL A 43 4.73 -7.34 4.31
C VAL A 43 3.63 -6.32 4.54
N ALA A 44 3.66 -5.58 5.67
CA ALA A 44 2.71 -4.52 5.95
C ALA A 44 2.77 -3.40 4.89
N CYS A 45 3.97 -3.04 4.41
CA CYS A 45 4.14 -2.08 3.32
C CYS A 45 3.49 -2.53 2.00
N ILE A 46 3.36 -3.84 1.74
CA ILE A 46 2.67 -4.37 0.57
C ILE A 46 1.16 -4.42 0.79
N LEU A 47 0.74 -4.90 1.96
CA LEU A 47 -0.68 -5.06 2.30
C LEU A 47 -1.39 -3.70 2.41
N TRP A 48 -0.71 -2.68 2.92
CA TRP A 48 -1.27 -1.34 3.11
C TRP A 48 -1.84 -0.72 1.81
N PRO A 49 -1.06 -0.52 0.73
CA PRO A 49 -1.60 0.02 -0.53
C PRO A 49 -2.58 -0.94 -1.20
N LEU A 50 -2.44 -2.25 -0.99
CA LEU A 50 -3.36 -3.24 -1.55
C LEU A 50 -4.79 -3.09 -1.02
N THR A 51 -4.96 -2.71 0.25
CA THR A 51 -6.29 -2.45 0.81
C THR A 51 -7.03 -1.34 0.05
N VAL A 52 -6.34 -0.26 -0.32
CA VAL A 52 -6.92 0.85 -1.09
C VAL A 52 -7.33 0.38 -2.49
N VAL A 53 -6.48 -0.42 -3.14
CA VAL A 53 -6.79 -0.99 -4.46
C VAL A 53 -8.05 -1.85 -4.40
N VAL A 54 -8.17 -2.74 -3.41
CA VAL A 54 -9.35 -3.60 -3.22
C VAL A 54 -10.63 -2.77 -3.01
N LEU A 55 -10.56 -1.74 -2.15
CA LEU A 55 -11.70 -0.86 -1.90
C LEU A 55 -12.13 -0.10 -3.17
N LEU A 56 -11.18 0.38 -3.95
CA LEU A 56 -11.46 1.04 -5.23
C LEU A 56 -12.13 0.09 -6.22
N PHE A 57 -11.60 -1.13 -6.36
CA PHE A 57 -12.23 -2.16 -7.20
C PHE A 57 -13.67 -2.46 -6.76
N HIS A 58 -13.91 -2.61 -5.46
CA HIS A 58 -15.25 -2.86 -4.95
C HIS A 58 -16.21 -1.69 -5.24
N MET A 59 -15.74 -0.45 -5.07
CA MET A 59 -16.52 0.75 -5.37
C MET A 59 -16.89 0.82 -6.86
N PHE A 60 -15.95 0.55 -7.77
CA PHE A 60 -16.23 0.54 -9.21
C PHE A 60 -17.15 -0.60 -9.63
N ALA A 61 -16.97 -1.80 -9.08
CA ALA A 61 -17.86 -2.93 -9.34
C ALA A 61 -19.29 -2.62 -8.90
N SER A 62 -19.46 -2.05 -7.71
CA SER A 62 -20.77 -1.68 -7.16
C SER A 62 -21.44 -0.58 -7.98
N ALA A 63 -20.68 0.42 -8.41
CA ALA A 63 -21.17 1.48 -9.29
C ALA A 63 -21.59 0.95 -10.67
N ALA A 64 -20.85 -0.02 -11.22
CA ALA A 64 -21.20 -0.65 -12.48
C ALA A 64 -22.51 -1.46 -12.37
N THR A 65 -22.69 -2.21 -11.29
CA THR A 65 -23.93 -2.97 -11.04
C THR A 65 -25.15 -2.06 -10.93
N LEU A 66 -25.06 -0.94 -10.19
CA LEU A 66 -26.15 0.04 -10.08
C LEU A 66 -26.51 0.67 -11.43
N ARG A 67 -25.53 0.84 -12.33
CA ARG A 67 -25.77 1.39 -13.68
C ARG A 67 -26.51 0.42 -14.61
N GLN A 68 -26.49 -0.88 -14.29
CA GLN A 68 -27.12 -1.93 -15.09
C GLN A 68 -28.52 -2.32 -14.59
N ALA A 69 -28.93 -1.84 -13.42
CA ALA A 69 -30.25 -2.04 -12.81
C ALA A 69 -31.22 -0.91 -13.14
#